data_AF-A0A7S3IKH2-F1
#
_entry.id   AF-A0A7S3IKH2-F1
#
_cell.length_a   1.000
_cell.length_b   1.000
_cell.length_c   1.000
_cell.angle_alpha   90.00
_cell.angle_beta   90.00
_cell.angle_gamma   90.00
#
_symmetry.space_group_name_H-M   'P 1'
#
loop_
_entity.id
_entity.type
_entity.pdbx_description
1 polymer ?
#
loop_
_entity_poly.entity_id
_entity_poly.type
_entity_poly.pdbx_seq_one_letter_code
_entity_poly.pdbx_strand_id
1 'polypeptide(L)'
;MTELAIIGADIQEVIGSATALYIIFGLPLWIGSLVTILDSFLFLFIHYFGVRKLEAFFAVLIFVMAVCFCLNMFTAKPDVGAMAKGLIVPTVPSGSLPAALGLVGAVIMPHNIYLYSSLVLTRKLNLKSKNQMYQATVYNRIDNGISLVISFVISTAVIATFASYIISHPDSPPLDLLTASDALAETFGNSAKYIWAIGLLAAGQSSTMTGTYAGQFVMEGFLSFKLPIWKRVLITRSVAIVPALVVVFLNQDSLTNMDSYLNVLQNVQ
;
A
#
# COMPACT_ATOMS: atom_id res chain seq x y z
N MET A 1 -14.13 14.93 -1.00
CA MET A 1 -13.37 14.11 -1.96
C MET A 1 -12.22 13.40 -1.27
N THR A 2 -11.28 14.10 -0.64
CA THR A 2 -10.11 13.44 0.02
C THR A 2 -10.46 12.43 1.12
N GLU A 3 -11.50 12.65 1.91
CA GLU A 3 -11.98 11.63 2.89
C GLU A 3 -12.50 10.36 2.21
N LEU A 4 -13.07 10.47 1.00
CA LEU A 4 -13.44 9.29 0.22
C LEU A 4 -12.20 8.55 -0.31
N ALA A 5 -11.12 9.27 -0.64
CA ALA A 5 -9.81 8.67 -0.96
C ALA A 5 -9.29 7.82 0.20
N ILE A 6 -9.37 8.39 1.41
CA ILE A 6 -8.87 7.76 2.63
C ILE A 6 -9.69 6.53 2.95
N ILE A 7 -11.03 6.62 2.85
CA ILE A 7 -11.90 5.45 3.00
C ILE A 7 -11.57 4.39 1.94
N GLY A 8 -11.31 4.79 0.69
CA GLY A 8 -10.93 3.87 -0.37
C GLY A 8 -9.61 3.13 -0.10
N ALA A 9 -8.61 3.84 0.43
CA ALA A 9 -7.35 3.23 0.86
C ALA A 9 -7.53 2.33 2.09
N ASP A 10 -8.35 2.75 3.06
CA ASP A 10 -8.70 1.94 4.25
C ASP A 10 -9.35 0.61 3.85
N ILE A 11 -10.19 0.63 2.81
CA ILE A 11 -10.82 -0.58 2.27
C ILE A 11 -9.77 -1.55 1.70
N GLN A 12 -8.83 -1.06 0.88
CA GLN A 12 -7.76 -1.88 0.30
C GLN A 12 -6.88 -2.50 1.40
N GLU A 13 -6.65 -1.76 2.47
CA GLU A 13 -5.92 -2.27 3.63
C GLU A 13 -6.67 -3.40 4.35
N VAL A 14 -7.97 -3.26 4.55
CA VAL A 14 -8.79 -4.31 5.17
C VAL A 14 -8.72 -5.59 4.35
N ILE A 15 -8.78 -5.47 3.02
CA ILE A 15 -8.66 -6.60 2.09
C ILE A 15 -7.25 -7.22 2.17
N GLY A 16 -6.20 -6.42 2.14
CA GLY A 16 -4.81 -6.89 2.23
C GLY A 16 -4.50 -7.60 3.55
N SER A 17 -4.95 -7.04 4.66
CA SER A 17 -4.74 -7.61 5.99
C SER A 17 -5.56 -8.89 6.21
N ALA A 18 -6.81 -8.92 5.74
CA ALA A 18 -7.63 -10.12 5.76
C ALA A 18 -7.02 -11.25 4.91
N THR A 19 -6.49 -10.92 3.73
CA THR A 19 -5.80 -11.87 2.85
C THR A 19 -4.54 -12.42 3.50
N ALA A 20 -3.76 -11.58 4.18
CA ALA A 20 -2.59 -12.05 4.90
C ALA A 20 -2.93 -12.96 6.09
N LEU A 21 -4.00 -12.66 6.84
CA LEU A 21 -4.50 -13.54 7.90
C LEU A 21 -4.99 -14.89 7.35
N TYR A 22 -5.63 -14.88 6.17
CA TYR A 22 -5.98 -16.11 5.45
C TYR A 22 -4.73 -16.93 5.11
N ILE A 23 -3.67 -16.29 4.61
CA ILE A 23 -2.43 -16.98 4.23
C ILE A 23 -1.68 -17.55 5.46
N ILE A 24 -1.62 -16.82 6.56
CA ILE A 24 -0.83 -17.21 7.75
C ILE A 24 -1.57 -18.23 8.61
N PHE A 25 -2.87 -18.00 8.85
CA PHE A 25 -3.65 -18.76 9.83
C PHE A 25 -4.77 -19.60 9.20
N GLY A 26 -5.00 -19.50 7.89
CA GLY A 26 -6.12 -20.16 7.23
C GLY A 26 -7.49 -19.59 7.60
N LEU A 27 -7.54 -18.37 8.14
CA LEU A 27 -8.78 -17.75 8.58
C LEU A 27 -9.63 -17.31 7.38
N PRO A 28 -10.94 -17.64 7.32
CA PRO A 28 -11.85 -17.14 6.29
C PRO A 28 -11.77 -15.62 6.18
N LEU A 29 -11.84 -15.08 4.96
CA LEU A 29 -11.69 -13.65 4.68
C LEU A 29 -12.64 -12.78 5.51
N TRP A 30 -13.89 -13.21 5.71
CA TRP A 30 -14.85 -12.46 6.54
C TRP A 30 -14.43 -12.37 8.01
N ILE A 31 -13.80 -13.42 8.56
CA ILE A 31 -13.23 -13.40 9.91
C ILE A 31 -12.00 -12.50 9.91
N GLY A 32 -11.13 -12.63 8.90
CA GLY A 32 -9.96 -11.77 8.72
C GLY A 32 -10.35 -10.28 8.73
N SER A 33 -11.35 -9.88 7.95
CA SER A 33 -11.84 -8.50 7.89
C SER A 33 -12.49 -7.99 9.19
N LEU A 34 -12.98 -8.87 10.06
CA LEU A 34 -13.45 -8.47 11.40
C LEU A 34 -12.29 -8.32 12.38
N VAL A 35 -11.28 -9.20 12.27
CA VAL A 35 -10.05 -9.12 13.08
C VAL A 35 -9.29 -7.82 12.79
N THR A 36 -9.39 -7.26 11.59
CA THR A 36 -8.76 -5.97 11.29
C THR A 36 -9.34 -4.79 12.06
N ILE A 37 -10.54 -4.91 12.64
CA ILE A 37 -11.02 -3.90 13.60
C ILE A 37 -10.14 -3.91 14.84
N LEU A 38 -9.87 -5.11 15.36
CA LEU A 38 -9.06 -5.30 16.56
C LEU A 38 -7.61 -4.94 16.32
N ASP A 39 -7.07 -5.23 15.13
CA ASP A 39 -5.69 -4.84 14.78
C ASP A 39 -5.50 -3.31 14.82
N SER A 40 -6.50 -2.55 14.39
CA SER A 40 -6.44 -1.08 14.36
C SER A 40 -6.42 -0.50 15.77
N PHE A 41 -7.14 -1.13 16.71
CA PHE A 41 -7.08 -0.78 18.13
C PHE A 41 -5.77 -1.21 18.79
N LEU A 42 -5.29 -2.42 18.48
CA LEU A 42 -4.00 -2.91 18.97
C LEU A 42 -2.88 -1.97 18.52
N PHE A 43 -2.94 -1.54 17.26
CA PHE A 43 -2.03 -0.57 16.69
C PHE A 43 -2.07 0.76 17.43
N LEU A 44 -3.27 1.31 17.65
CA LEU A 44 -3.45 2.58 18.36
C LEU A 44 -2.95 2.50 19.82
N PHE A 45 -3.08 1.33 20.44
CA PHE A 45 -2.51 1.05 21.75
C PHE A 45 -0.98 0.99 21.71
N ILE A 46 -0.38 0.31 20.74
CA ILE A 46 1.08 0.23 20.60
C ILE A 46 1.68 1.60 20.23
N HIS A 47 0.95 2.43 19.47
CA HIS A 47 1.34 3.81 19.19
C HIS A 47 1.55 4.62 20.49
N TYR A 48 0.77 4.36 21.54
CA TYR A 48 0.95 4.98 22.85
C TYR A 48 2.24 4.54 23.56
N PHE A 49 2.74 3.33 23.28
CA PHE A 49 3.92 2.75 23.91
C PHE A 49 5.26 3.02 23.18
N GLY A 50 5.23 3.46 21.91
CA GLY A 50 6.41 3.95 21.21
C GLY A 50 6.49 3.58 19.72
N VAL A 51 6.08 4.53 18.88
CA VAL A 51 5.97 4.40 17.41
C VAL A 51 7.27 3.99 16.72
N ARG A 52 8.42 4.53 17.16
CA ARG A 52 9.71 4.34 16.47
C ARG A 52 10.16 2.88 16.38
N LYS A 53 9.87 2.07 17.41
CA LYS A 53 10.28 0.66 17.42
C LYS A 53 9.43 -0.19 16.48
N LEU A 54 8.14 0.13 16.40
CA LEU A 54 7.19 -0.56 15.52
C LEU A 54 7.42 -0.18 14.06
N GLU A 55 7.67 1.10 13.78
CA GLU A 55 8.04 1.57 12.44
C GLU A 55 9.33 0.90 11.95
N ALA A 56 10.36 0.81 12.81
CA ALA A 56 11.59 0.09 12.49
C ALA A 56 11.34 -1.39 12.20
N PHE A 57 10.45 -2.05 12.95
CA PHE A 57 10.07 -3.44 12.71
C PHE A 57 9.44 -3.62 11.32
N PHE A 58 8.47 -2.79 10.93
CA PHE A 58 7.86 -2.87 9.60
C PHE A 58 8.81 -2.47 8.48
N ALA A 59 9.67 -1.47 8.70
CA ALA A 59 10.70 -1.10 7.74
C ALA A 59 11.64 -2.27 7.44
N VAL A 60 12.03 -3.04 8.47
CA VAL A 60 12.84 -4.26 8.29
C VAL A 60 12.08 -5.32 7.49
N LEU A 61 10.79 -5.54 7.77
CA LEU A 61 9.97 -6.51 7.03
C LEU A 61 9.82 -6.12 5.56
N ILE A 62 9.54 -4.85 5.26
CA ILE A 62 9.46 -4.33 3.89
C ILE A 62 10.81 -4.44 3.19
N PHE A 63 11.90 -4.16 3.90
CA PHE A 63 13.26 -4.31 3.36
C PHE A 63 13.57 -5.77 3.00
N VAL A 64 13.24 -6.73 3.87
CA VAL A 64 13.43 -8.16 3.59
C VAL A 64 12.61 -8.60 2.38
N MET A 65 11.35 -8.16 2.26
CA MET A 65 10.54 -8.39 1.07
C MET A 65 11.17 -7.81 -0.20
N ALA A 66 11.60 -6.55 -0.14
CA ALA A 66 12.22 -5.87 -1.25
C ALA A 66 13.48 -6.61 -1.73
N VAL A 67 14.34 -7.03 -0.80
CA VAL A 67 15.52 -7.84 -1.11
C VAL A 67 15.13 -9.17 -1.76
N CYS A 68 14.11 -9.85 -1.23
CA CYS A 68 13.61 -11.10 -1.80
C CYS A 68 13.15 -10.91 -3.26
N PHE A 69 12.31 -9.91 -3.53
CA PHE A 69 11.86 -9.61 -4.90
C PHE A 69 12.99 -9.18 -5.83
N CYS A 70 13.95 -8.38 -5.34
CA CYS A 70 15.12 -8.01 -6.12
C CYS A 70 15.96 -9.23 -6.50
N LEU A 71 16.27 -10.12 -5.56
CA LEU A 71 17.00 -11.36 -5.83
C LEU A 71 16.25 -12.27 -6.80
N ASN A 72 14.91 -12.34 -6.67
CA ASN A 72 14.05 -13.10 -7.56
C ASN A 72 14.07 -12.54 -8.97
N MET A 73 13.98 -11.22 -9.12
CA MET A 73 14.14 -10.55 -10.41
C MET A 73 15.48 -10.89 -11.07
N PHE A 74 16.59 -10.93 -10.32
CA PHE A 74 17.88 -11.33 -10.90
C PHE A 74 17.91 -12.81 -11.32
N THR A 75 17.28 -13.69 -10.53
CA THR A 75 17.27 -15.14 -10.79
C THR A 75 16.37 -15.50 -11.98
N ALA A 76 15.25 -14.79 -12.14
CA ALA A 76 14.31 -14.98 -13.24
C ALA A 76 14.88 -14.61 -14.62
N LYS A 77 16.06 -13.95 -14.66
CA LYS A 77 16.71 -13.46 -15.89
C LYS A 77 15.72 -12.79 -16.86
N PRO A 78 14.97 -11.76 -16.40
CA PRO A 78 14.08 -11.03 -17.28
C PRO A 78 14.89 -10.38 -18.40
N ASP A 79 14.31 -10.28 -19.59
CA ASP A 79 14.93 -9.59 -20.71
C ASP A 79 15.08 -8.10 -20.36
N VAL A 80 16.29 -7.72 -19.95
CA VAL A 80 16.64 -6.35 -19.56
C VAL A 80 16.45 -5.39 -20.74
N GLY A 81 16.62 -5.86 -21.97
CA GLY A 81 16.37 -5.08 -23.17
C GLY A 81 14.88 -4.76 -23.34
N ALA A 82 14.01 -5.74 -23.13
CA ALA A 82 12.56 -5.55 -23.14
C ALA A 82 12.09 -4.62 -22.01
N MET A 83 12.62 -4.79 -20.79
CA MET A 83 12.29 -3.91 -19.66
C MET A 83 12.73 -2.46 -19.92
N ALA A 84 13.96 -2.25 -20.40
CA ALA A 84 14.46 -0.92 -20.74
C ALA A 84 13.65 -0.27 -21.87
N LYS A 85 13.24 -1.06 -22.87
CA LYS A 85 12.36 -0.59 -23.95
C LYS A 85 10.99 -0.18 -23.42
N GLY A 86 10.40 -0.95 -22.50
CA GLY A 86 9.13 -0.61 -21.86
C GLY A 86 9.21 0.63 -20.97
N LEU A 87 10.37 0.89 -20.37
CA LEU A 87 10.62 2.10 -19.58
C LEU A 87 10.75 3.37 -20.44
N ILE A 88 11.32 3.24 -21.64
CA ILE A 88 11.58 4.37 -22.55
C ILE A 88 10.39 4.65 -23.47
N VAL A 89 9.67 3.61 -23.91
CA VAL A 89 8.54 3.73 -24.84
C VAL A 89 7.26 3.27 -24.15
N PRO A 90 6.50 4.18 -23.52
CA PRO A 90 5.26 3.81 -22.87
C PRO A 90 4.22 3.44 -23.94
N THR A 91 3.82 2.17 -23.95
CA THR A 91 2.70 1.67 -24.75
C THR A 91 1.65 1.10 -23.83
N VAL A 92 0.38 1.34 -24.12
CA VAL A 92 -0.75 0.73 -23.40
C VAL A 92 -1.46 -0.20 -24.38
N PRO A 93 -1.17 -1.52 -24.32
CA PRO A 93 -1.89 -2.50 -25.11
C PRO A 93 -3.41 -2.42 -24.89
N SER A 94 -4.18 -2.83 -25.90
CA SER A 94 -5.65 -2.91 -25.79
C SER A 94 -6.04 -3.85 -24.64
N GLY A 95 -6.77 -3.34 -23.65
CA GLY A 95 -7.22 -4.09 -22.48
C GLY A 95 -6.41 -3.88 -21.18
N SER A 96 -5.24 -3.23 -21.23
CA SER A 96 -4.43 -2.96 -20.03
C SER A 96 -4.66 -1.60 -19.38
N LEU A 97 -5.56 -0.78 -19.95
CA LEU A 97 -5.86 0.57 -19.46
C LEU A 97 -6.32 0.60 -17.98
N PRO A 98 -7.22 -0.31 -17.51
CA PRO A 98 -7.61 -0.32 -16.10
C PRO A 98 -6.44 -0.65 -15.15
N ALA A 99 -5.57 -1.58 -15.53
CA ALA A 99 -4.38 -1.93 -14.76
C ALA A 99 -3.35 -0.79 -14.73
N ALA A 100 -3.16 -0.10 -15.87
CA ALA A 100 -2.27 1.06 -15.95
C ALA A 100 -2.77 2.23 -15.09
N LEU A 101 -4.07 2.55 -15.16
CA LEU A 101 -4.69 3.54 -14.29
C LEU A 101 -4.60 3.12 -12.82
N GLY A 102 -4.86 1.84 -12.53
CA GLY A 102 -4.74 1.28 -11.18
C GLY A 102 -3.35 1.46 -10.59
N LEU A 103 -2.30 1.21 -11.39
CA LEU A 103 -0.91 1.38 -11.00
C LEU A 103 -0.56 2.86 -10.73
N VAL A 104 -1.05 3.78 -11.55
CA VAL A 104 -0.85 5.23 -11.32
C VAL A 104 -1.52 5.67 -10.02
N GLY A 105 -2.76 5.23 -9.77
CA GLY A 105 -3.49 5.57 -8.54
C GLY A 105 -2.84 5.00 -7.28
N ALA A 106 -2.36 3.75 -7.36
CA ALA A 106 -1.66 3.11 -6.26
C ALA A 106 -0.33 3.81 -5.91
N VAL A 107 0.36 4.42 -6.88
CA VAL A 107 1.62 5.15 -6.65
C VAL A 107 1.35 6.59 -6.21
N ILE A 108 0.41 7.27 -6.85
CA ILE A 108 0.08 8.67 -6.61
C ILE A 108 -1.21 8.74 -5.81
N MET A 109 -1.08 8.55 -4.49
CA MET A 109 -2.21 8.66 -3.58
C MET A 109 -2.46 10.13 -3.18
N PRO A 110 -3.64 10.72 -3.46
CA PRO A 110 -3.89 12.14 -3.20
C PRO A 110 -3.75 12.54 -1.73
N HIS A 111 -4.14 11.66 -0.81
CA HIS A 111 -4.03 11.93 0.63
C HIS A 111 -2.57 12.05 1.11
N ASN A 112 -1.61 11.42 0.41
CA ASN A 112 -0.19 11.57 0.72
C ASN A 112 0.30 12.99 0.44
N ILE A 113 -0.26 13.69 -0.55
CA ILE A 113 0.09 15.09 -0.84
C ILE A 113 -0.27 16.00 0.36
N TYR A 114 -1.45 15.79 0.96
CA TYR A 114 -1.87 16.51 2.17
C TYR A 114 -1.03 16.13 3.39
N LEU A 115 -0.66 14.85 3.50
CA LEU A 115 0.19 14.38 4.59
C LEU A 115 1.58 15.00 4.53
N TYR A 116 2.28 14.89 3.39
CA TYR A 116 3.65 15.39 3.24
C TYR A 116 3.73 16.91 3.37
N SER A 117 2.74 17.65 2.84
CA SER A 117 2.68 19.11 3.01
C SER A 117 2.53 19.51 4.48
N SER A 118 1.78 18.74 5.27
CA SER A 118 1.58 18.99 6.70
C SER A 118 2.77 18.53 7.56
N LEU A 119 3.40 17.39 7.21
CA LEU A 119 4.57 16.86 7.93
C LEU A 119 5.77 17.81 7.86
N VAL A 120 5.98 18.51 6.75
CA VAL A 120 7.06 19.51 6.62
C VAL A 120 6.91 20.63 7.66
N LEU A 121 5.67 20.97 8.05
CA LEU A 121 5.37 22.01 9.04
C LEU A 121 5.63 21.55 10.49
N THR A 122 5.72 20.25 10.74
CA THR A 122 6.03 19.73 12.10
C THR A 122 7.51 19.90 12.47
N ARG A 123 8.39 20.12 11.49
CA ARG A 123 9.81 20.38 11.72
C ARG A 123 9.98 21.78 12.33
N LYS A 124 10.82 21.92 13.35
CA LYS A 124 11.14 23.23 13.98
C LYS A 124 11.94 24.10 12.99
N LEU A 125 11.23 24.88 12.17
CA LEU A 125 11.80 25.75 11.15
C LEU A 125 11.62 27.22 11.55
N ASN A 126 12.67 28.04 11.40
CA ASN A 126 12.51 29.50 11.48
C ASN A 126 12.00 30.01 10.14
N LEU A 127 10.69 30.26 10.05
CA LEU A 127 10.00 30.73 8.84
C LEU A 127 10.50 32.11 8.35
N LYS A 128 11.25 32.85 9.18
CA LYS A 128 11.79 34.18 8.81
C LYS A 128 13.14 34.11 8.09
N SER A 129 13.85 32.98 8.16
CA SER A 129 15.17 32.82 7.53
C SER A 129 15.05 32.18 6.15
N LYS A 130 15.34 32.94 5.09
CA LYS A 130 15.33 32.43 3.71
C LYS A 130 16.30 31.25 3.51
N ASN A 131 17.48 31.28 4.13
CA ASN A 131 18.45 30.19 4.03
C ASN A 131 17.95 28.91 4.70
N GLN A 132 17.29 29.00 5.85
CA GLN A 132 16.77 27.82 6.54
C GLN A 132 15.58 27.21 5.80
N MET A 133 14.72 28.04 5.20
CA MET A 133 13.65 27.56 4.32
C MET A 133 14.21 26.87 3.07
N TYR A 134 15.23 27.45 2.43
CA TYR A 134 15.86 26.83 1.26
C TYR A 134 16.47 25.46 1.60
N GLN A 135 17.25 25.38 2.70
CA GLN A 135 17.83 24.12 3.15
C GLN A 135 16.75 23.08 3.46
N ALA A 136 15.69 23.46 4.19
CA ALA A 136 14.59 22.55 4.52
C ALA A 136 13.92 21.97 3.26
N THR A 137 13.67 22.80 2.24
CA THR A 137 13.09 22.36 0.97
C THR A 137 14.03 21.43 0.22
N VAL A 138 15.33 21.71 0.18
CA VAL A 138 16.33 20.84 -0.49
C VAL A 138 16.41 19.48 0.20
N TYR A 139 16.52 19.44 1.53
CA TYR A 139 16.54 18.17 2.26
C TYR A 139 15.25 17.39 2.07
N ASN A 140 14.09 18.05 2.13
CA ASN A 140 12.80 17.39 1.91
C ASN A 140 12.67 16.86 0.48
N ARG A 141 13.22 17.57 -0.51
CA ARG A 141 13.25 17.11 -1.91
C ARG A 141 14.10 15.85 -2.06
N ILE A 142 15.27 15.81 -1.42
CA ILE A 142 16.16 14.64 -1.46
C ILE A 142 15.51 13.44 -0.76
N ASP A 143 14.95 13.66 0.43
CA ASP A 143 14.29 12.62 1.25
C ASP A 143 13.13 11.94 0.49
N ASN A 144 12.21 12.75 -0.05
CA ASN A 144 11.11 12.24 -0.86
C ASN A 144 11.60 11.65 -2.19
N GLY A 145 12.62 12.24 -2.81
CA GLY A 145 13.20 11.74 -4.05
C GLY A 145 13.80 10.34 -3.89
N ILE A 146 14.57 10.11 -2.83
CA ILE A 146 15.13 8.79 -2.51
C ILE A 146 14.01 7.79 -2.23
N SER A 147 13.01 8.19 -1.44
CA SER A 147 11.87 7.32 -1.10
C SER A 147 11.09 6.87 -2.34
N LEU A 148 10.85 7.78 -3.29
CA LEU A 148 10.18 7.47 -4.56
C LEU A 148 11.03 6.56 -5.46
N VAL A 149 12.35 6.77 -5.50
CA VAL A 149 13.27 5.89 -6.25
C VAL A 149 13.27 4.48 -5.67
N ILE A 150 13.31 4.34 -4.35
CA ILE A 150 13.21 3.04 -3.68
C ILE A 150 11.86 2.38 -4.00
N SER A 151 10.77 3.12 -3.89
CA SER A 151 9.43 2.62 -4.24
C SER A 151 9.37 2.16 -5.70
N PHE A 152 9.98 2.90 -6.63
CA PHE A 152 10.04 2.54 -8.04
C PHE A 152 10.80 1.23 -8.27
N VAL A 153 11.95 1.05 -7.62
CA VAL A 153 12.75 -0.18 -7.71
C VAL A 153 11.97 -1.38 -7.18
N ILE A 154 11.31 -1.25 -6.02
CA ILE A 154 10.51 -2.32 -5.43
C ILE A 154 9.33 -2.68 -6.35
N SER A 155 8.57 -1.68 -6.83
CA SER A 155 7.44 -1.91 -7.73
C SER A 155 7.87 -2.61 -9.02
N THR A 156 9.01 -2.21 -9.59
CA THR A 156 9.56 -2.86 -10.80
C THR A 156 9.98 -4.29 -10.51
N ALA A 157 10.63 -4.56 -9.37
CA ALA A 157 11.03 -5.92 -8.99
C ALA A 157 9.82 -6.84 -8.79
N VAL A 158 8.76 -6.34 -8.15
CA VAL A 158 7.50 -7.08 -7.96
C VAL A 158 6.84 -7.40 -9.30
N ILE A 159 6.67 -6.40 -10.17
CA ILE A 159 6.05 -6.57 -11.50
C ILE A 159 6.87 -7.53 -12.36
N ALA A 160 8.20 -7.40 -12.38
CA ALA A 160 9.08 -8.27 -13.17
C ALA A 160 9.04 -9.73 -12.67
N THR A 161 8.96 -9.94 -11.35
CA THR A 161 8.84 -11.28 -10.76
C THR A 161 7.54 -11.97 -11.18
N PHE A 162 6.41 -11.28 -11.04
CA PHE A 162 5.10 -11.84 -11.42
C PHE A 162 4.94 -11.99 -12.94
N ALA A 163 5.49 -11.06 -13.73
CA ALA A 163 5.50 -11.20 -15.18
C ALA A 163 6.27 -12.45 -15.63
N SER A 164 7.43 -12.73 -15.01
CA SER A 164 8.21 -13.94 -15.31
C SER A 164 7.46 -15.22 -14.93
N TYR A 165 6.70 -15.20 -13.84
CA TYR A 165 5.83 -16.31 -13.45
C TYR A 165 4.71 -16.57 -14.47
N ILE A 166 3.99 -15.53 -14.89
CA ILE A 166 2.91 -15.66 -15.88
C ILE A 166 3.44 -16.17 -17.23
N ILE A 167 4.60 -15.68 -17.66
CA ILE A 167 5.22 -16.12 -18.93
C ILE A 167 5.63 -17.59 -18.87
N SER A 168 6.06 -18.09 -17.71
CA SER A 168 6.43 -19.50 -17.52
C SER A 168 5.23 -20.43 -17.34
N HIS A 169 4.07 -19.90 -16.93
CA HIS A 169 2.84 -20.66 -16.69
C HIS A 169 1.65 -20.06 -17.47
N PRO A 170 1.60 -20.22 -18.79
CA PRO A 170 0.60 -19.57 -19.65
C PRO A 170 -0.84 -20.03 -19.41
N ASP A 171 -1.05 -21.21 -18.82
CA ASP A 171 -2.38 -21.75 -18.51
C ASP A 171 -2.90 -21.33 -17.12
N SER A 172 -2.11 -20.60 -16.35
CA SER A 172 -2.53 -20.13 -15.02
C SER A 172 -3.60 -19.05 -15.12
N PRO A 173 -4.60 -19.04 -14.21
CA PRO A 173 -5.58 -17.97 -14.13
C PRO A 173 -4.89 -16.62 -13.82
N PRO A 174 -5.57 -15.48 -14.09
CA PRO A 174 -5.06 -14.16 -13.72
C PRO A 174 -4.63 -14.13 -12.25
N LEU A 175 -3.45 -13.58 -12.00
CA LEU A 175 -2.95 -13.43 -10.64
C LEU A 175 -3.80 -12.40 -9.88
N ASP A 176 -4.25 -12.81 -8.70
CA ASP A 176 -4.95 -12.00 -7.73
C ASP A 176 -4.18 -12.01 -6.41
N LEU A 177 -4.54 -11.16 -5.45
CA LEU A 177 -3.83 -11.06 -4.17
C LEU A 177 -3.74 -12.41 -3.43
N LEU A 178 -4.77 -13.26 -3.55
CA LEU A 178 -4.81 -14.59 -2.97
C LEU A 178 -3.89 -15.57 -3.71
N THR A 179 -4.00 -15.65 -5.04
CA THR A 179 -3.24 -16.59 -5.87
C THR A 179 -1.78 -16.18 -6.05
N ALA A 180 -1.46 -14.89 -5.89
CA ALA A 180 -0.10 -14.37 -5.89
C ALA A 180 0.77 -15.04 -4.82
N SER A 181 0.20 -15.37 -3.66
CA SER A 181 0.93 -16.02 -2.57
C SER A 181 1.32 -17.47 -2.92
N ASP A 182 0.47 -18.18 -3.67
CA ASP A 182 0.73 -19.54 -4.13
C ASP A 182 1.70 -19.56 -5.32
N ALA A 183 1.57 -18.59 -6.24
CA ALA A 183 2.55 -18.38 -7.31
C ALA A 183 3.98 -18.13 -6.77
N LEU A 184 4.09 -17.35 -5.70
CA LEU A 184 5.35 -17.14 -5.00
C LEU A 184 5.83 -18.41 -4.30
N ALA A 185 4.93 -19.20 -3.71
CA ALA A 185 5.28 -20.46 -3.06
C ALA A 185 5.81 -21.50 -4.06
N GLU A 186 5.20 -21.60 -5.24
CA GLU A 186 5.61 -22.53 -6.29
C GLU A 186 6.98 -22.16 -6.86
N THR A 187 7.24 -20.87 -7.04
CA THR A 187 8.48 -20.40 -7.65
C THR A 187 9.65 -20.35 -6.66
N PHE A 188 9.39 -20.02 -5.39
CA PHE A 188 10.42 -19.67 -4.41
C PHE A 188 10.35 -20.44 -3.08
N GLY A 189 9.39 -21.36 -2.96
CA GLY A 189 9.16 -22.17 -1.77
C GLY A 189 8.26 -21.50 -0.73
N ASN A 190 7.80 -22.31 0.22
CA ASN A 190 6.80 -21.91 1.22
C ASN A 190 7.24 -20.72 2.10
N SER A 191 8.54 -20.47 2.27
CA SER A 191 9.03 -19.30 3.02
C SER A 191 8.64 -17.97 2.38
N ALA A 192 8.58 -17.90 1.04
CA ALA A 192 8.21 -16.68 0.33
C ALA A 192 6.75 -16.29 0.57
N LYS A 193 5.86 -17.29 0.68
CA LYS A 193 4.44 -17.11 1.01
C LYS A 193 4.24 -16.41 2.35
N TYR A 194 4.97 -16.84 3.39
CA TYR A 194 4.87 -16.22 4.72
C TYR A 194 5.50 -14.82 4.76
N ILE A 195 6.62 -14.61 4.07
CA ILE A 195 7.24 -13.29 3.94
C ILE A 195 6.30 -12.29 3.26
N TRP A 196 5.63 -12.72 2.18
CA TRP A 196 4.61 -11.93 1.48
C TRP A 196 3.43 -11.58 2.41
N ALA A 197 2.88 -12.56 3.12
CA ALA A 197 1.74 -12.33 4.01
C ALA A 197 2.08 -11.40 5.18
N ILE A 198 3.24 -11.59 5.83
CA ILE A 198 3.70 -10.69 6.89
C ILE A 198 3.90 -9.27 6.35
N GLY A 199 4.41 -9.16 5.13
CA GLY A 199 4.57 -7.89 4.45
C GLY A 199 3.26 -7.19 4.09
N LEU A 200 2.25 -7.94 3.64
CA LEU A 200 0.90 -7.42 3.42
C LEU A 200 0.28 -6.88 4.72
N LEU A 201 0.44 -7.60 5.84
CA LEU A 201 0.03 -7.09 7.16
C LEU A 201 0.78 -5.81 7.52
N ALA A 202 2.11 -5.80 7.36
CA ALA A 202 2.94 -4.65 7.66
C ALA A 202 2.56 -3.41 6.83
N ALA A 203 2.34 -3.60 5.53
CA ALA A 203 1.93 -2.55 4.61
C ALA A 203 0.55 -1.99 4.98
N GLY A 204 -0.39 -2.87 5.35
CA GLY A 204 -1.69 -2.48 5.86
C GLY A 204 -1.54 -1.57 7.08
N GLN A 205 -0.92 -2.05 8.15
CA GLN A 205 -0.79 -1.28 9.40
C GLN A 205 -0.09 0.08 9.22
N SER A 206 0.91 0.15 8.33
CA SER A 206 1.56 1.42 7.98
C SER A 206 0.59 2.40 7.28
N SER A 207 -0.27 1.89 6.39
CA SER A 207 -1.28 2.67 5.68
C SER A 207 -2.36 3.23 6.62
N THR A 208 -2.82 2.47 7.62
CA THR A 208 -3.77 2.98 8.64
C THR A 208 -3.23 4.23 9.31
N MET A 209 -1.94 4.23 9.68
CA MET A 209 -1.32 5.40 10.30
C MET A 209 -1.35 6.61 9.39
N THR A 210 -0.86 6.46 8.15
CA THR A 210 -0.74 7.57 7.22
C THR A 210 -2.12 8.11 6.83
N GLY A 211 -3.12 7.26 6.62
CA GLY A 211 -4.52 7.67 6.37
C GLY A 211 -5.16 8.41 7.56
N THR A 212 -4.86 7.95 8.79
CA THR A 212 -5.34 8.60 10.02
C THR A 212 -4.72 9.99 10.20
N TYR A 213 -3.43 10.16 9.92
CA TYR A 213 -2.79 11.48 9.97
C TYR A 213 -3.25 12.38 8.83
N ALA A 214 -3.24 11.86 7.59
CA ALA A 214 -3.61 12.62 6.41
C ALA A 214 -4.99 13.25 6.56
N GLY A 215 -5.96 12.46 6.98
CA GLY A 215 -7.30 13.01 7.12
C GLY A 215 -7.55 13.77 8.42
N GLN A 216 -6.70 13.66 9.46
CA GLN A 216 -6.75 14.64 10.55
C GLN A 216 -6.39 16.02 10.01
N PHE A 217 -5.35 16.13 9.19
CA PHE A 217 -4.98 17.39 8.55
C PHE A 217 -6.07 17.90 7.60
N VAL A 218 -6.69 17.02 6.82
CA VAL A 218 -7.81 17.40 5.94
C VAL A 218 -9.01 17.88 6.76
N MET A 219 -9.40 17.16 7.81
CA MET A 219 -10.58 17.49 8.61
C MET A 219 -10.37 18.76 9.44
N GLU A 220 -9.21 18.94 10.06
CA GLU A 220 -8.89 20.17 10.80
C GLU A 220 -8.67 21.36 9.85
N GLY A 221 -8.04 21.13 8.69
CA GLY A 221 -7.76 22.18 7.71
C GLY A 221 -8.99 22.68 6.96
N PHE A 222 -9.83 21.76 6.46
CA PHE A 222 -11.00 22.12 5.64
C PHE A 222 -12.30 22.24 6.42
N LEU A 223 -12.53 21.38 7.43
CA LEU A 223 -13.78 21.35 8.19
C LEU A 223 -13.66 21.99 9.57
N SER A 224 -12.45 22.41 9.99
CA SER A 224 -12.16 22.96 11.32
C SER A 224 -12.68 22.08 12.47
N PHE A 225 -12.81 20.78 12.22
CA PHE A 225 -13.40 19.83 13.16
C PHE A 225 -12.31 18.94 13.77
N LYS A 226 -12.21 18.95 15.10
CA LYS A 226 -11.18 18.21 15.84
C LYS A 226 -11.76 16.93 16.41
N LEU A 227 -11.45 15.80 15.78
CA LEU A 227 -11.74 14.48 16.32
C LEU A 227 -10.49 13.87 16.97
N PRO A 228 -10.64 13.21 18.14
CA PRO A 228 -9.55 12.42 18.69
C PRO A 228 -9.24 11.24 17.76
N ILE A 229 -7.94 10.92 17.64
CA ILE A 229 -7.39 9.92 16.71
C ILE A 229 -8.16 8.59 16.77
N TRP A 230 -8.42 8.09 17.99
CA TRP A 230 -9.10 6.81 18.19
C TRP A 230 -10.54 6.78 17.66
N LYS A 231 -11.30 7.88 17.80
CA LYS A 231 -12.65 7.96 17.24
C LYS A 231 -12.60 7.98 15.73
N ARG A 232 -11.60 8.67 15.17
CA ARG A 232 -11.43 8.79 13.73
C ARG A 232 -11.14 7.44 13.10
N VAL A 233 -10.15 6.71 13.62
CA VAL A 233 -9.81 5.34 13.18
C VAL A 233 -11.04 4.44 13.25
N LEU A 234 -11.77 4.45 14.36
CA LEU A 234 -12.96 3.62 14.54
C LEU A 234 -14.02 3.93 13.48
N ILE A 235 -14.30 5.21 13.22
CA ILE A 235 -15.30 5.64 12.24
C ILE A 235 -14.87 5.25 10.82
N THR A 236 -13.65 5.59 10.39
CA THR A 236 -13.19 5.31 9.02
C THR A 236 -13.11 3.81 8.76
N ARG A 237 -12.63 3.03 9.74
CA ARG A 237 -12.58 1.56 9.67
C ARG A 237 -13.95 0.92 9.63
N SER A 238 -14.88 1.39 10.47
CA SER A 238 -16.26 0.87 10.46
C SER A 238 -16.93 1.12 9.11
N VAL A 239 -16.71 2.31 8.52
CA VAL A 239 -17.24 2.66 7.20
C VAL A 239 -16.56 1.86 6.09
N ALA A 240 -15.26 1.58 6.19
CA ALA A 240 -14.51 0.79 5.20
C ALA A 240 -14.84 -0.71 5.23
N ILE A 241 -15.14 -1.28 6.40
CA ILE A 241 -15.38 -2.72 6.53
C ILE A 241 -16.74 -3.13 5.98
N VAL A 242 -17.76 -2.28 6.08
CA VAL A 242 -19.10 -2.57 5.54
C VAL A 242 -19.05 -2.95 4.05
N PRO A 243 -18.48 -2.14 3.13
CA PRO A 243 -18.38 -2.52 1.72
C PRO A 243 -17.45 -3.72 1.52
N ALA A 244 -16.37 -3.86 2.28
CA ALA A 244 -15.48 -5.02 2.19
C ALA A 244 -16.22 -6.33 2.52
N LEU A 245 -16.98 -6.37 3.62
CA LEU A 245 -17.79 -7.54 3.99
C LEU A 245 -18.86 -7.84 2.96
N VAL A 246 -19.55 -6.82 2.45
CA VAL A 246 -20.57 -7.00 1.39
C VAL A 246 -19.96 -7.71 0.17
N VAL A 247 -18.77 -7.29 -0.27
CA VAL A 247 -18.11 -7.94 -1.41
C VAL A 247 -17.64 -9.36 -1.07
N VAL A 248 -17.07 -9.58 0.12
CA VAL A 248 -16.68 -10.93 0.58
C VAL A 248 -17.87 -11.89 0.64
N PHE A 249 -19.07 -11.43 1.03
CA PHE A 249 -20.27 -12.26 1.10
C PHE A 249 -20.99 -12.46 -0.24
N LEU A 250 -20.91 -11.48 -1.16
CA LEU A 250 -21.60 -11.57 -2.44
C LEU A 250 -20.81 -12.35 -3.49
N ASN A 251 -19.49 -12.14 -3.60
CA ASN A 251 -18.65 -12.86 -4.55
C ASN A 251 -17.14 -12.65 -4.30
N GLN A 252 -16.40 -13.72 -3.95
CA GLN A 252 -14.96 -13.62 -3.69
C GLN A 252 -14.16 -13.17 -4.93
N ASP A 253 -14.60 -13.55 -6.13
CA ASP A 253 -14.01 -13.13 -7.41
C ASP A 253 -14.16 -11.62 -7.70
N SER A 254 -14.98 -10.90 -6.92
CA SER A 254 -15.18 -9.46 -7.09
C SER A 254 -14.22 -8.60 -6.27
N LEU A 255 -13.35 -9.20 -5.45
CA LEU A 255 -12.35 -8.49 -4.65
C LEU A 255 -11.34 -7.75 -5.53
N THR A 256 -10.81 -8.41 -6.57
CA THR A 256 -9.87 -7.80 -7.52
C THR A 256 -10.48 -6.64 -8.30
N ASN A 257 -11.75 -6.77 -8.68
CA ASN A 257 -12.48 -5.72 -9.37
C ASN A 257 -12.64 -4.51 -8.45
N MET A 258 -12.98 -4.74 -7.19
CA MET A 258 -13.10 -3.70 -6.18
C MET A 258 -11.77 -2.97 -5.94
N ASP A 259 -10.65 -3.68 -5.77
CA ASP A 259 -9.32 -3.07 -5.63
C ASP A 259 -8.96 -2.20 -6.84
N SER A 260 -9.26 -2.68 -8.04
CA SER A 260 -9.04 -1.95 -9.29
C SER A 260 -9.92 -0.69 -9.37
N TYR A 261 -11.20 -0.78 -9.00
CA TYR A 261 -12.09 0.38 -8.94
C TYR A 261 -11.66 1.40 -7.89
N LEU A 262 -11.17 0.96 -6.73
CA LEU A 262 -10.66 1.83 -5.68
C LEU A 262 -9.42 2.58 -6.13
N ASN A 263 -8.48 1.91 -6.80
CA ASN A 263 -7.31 2.57 -7.39
C ASN A 263 -7.71 3.56 -8.49
N VAL A 264 -8.70 3.24 -9.33
CA VAL A 264 -9.24 4.19 -10.32
C VAL A 264 -9.91 5.39 -9.63
N LEU A 265 -10.65 5.18 -8.55
CA LEU A 265 -11.28 6.25 -7.77
C LEU A 265 -10.23 7.19 -7.16
N GLN A 266 -9.07 6.68 -6.76
CA GLN A 266 -7.95 7.51 -6.29
C GLN A 266 -7.39 8.42 -7.40
N ASN A 267 -7.45 8.03 -8.67
CA ASN A 267 -6.99 8.88 -9.79
C ASN A 267 -7.93 10.05 -10.11
N VAL A 268 -9.21 9.95 -9.74
CA VAL A 268 -10.23 10.97 -10.05
C VAL A 268 -10.17 12.15 -9.06
N GLN A 269 -9.45 12.00 -7.96
CA GLN A 269 -9.44 12.94 -6.82
C GLN A 269 -8.18 13.79 -6.77
#